data_AF-A0A967GAS7-F1
#
_entry.id   AF-A0A967GAS7-F1
#
_cell.length_a   1.000
_cell.length_b   1.000
_cell.length_c   1.000
_cell.angle_alpha   90.00
_cell.angle_beta   90.00
_cell.angle_gamma   90.00
#
_symmetry.space_group_name_H-M   'P 1'
#
loop_
_entity.id
_entity.type
_entity.pdbx_description
1 polymer ?
#
loop_
_entity_poly.entity_id
_entity_poly.type
_entity_poly.pdbx_seq_one_letter_code
_entity_poly.pdbx_strand_id
1 'polypeptide(L)'
;AVQPGRVARLYGFRGLAREPREAAAAGDIVAVAGIPEATVGETLADPARPEALPGIAVSQPTVTMTFRVNDSPFAGSEGRYVTSRHLRARLEREVLADVALDVEPTDSPDALRVSGRGLLHLGILIENMRREGYELAVSRPAVVLHEAEGRRLEPCEELTLDVPEASVGAVMEALGARRAELADMRPEGAGRVRLTYEVPTRT
;
A
#
# COMPACT_ATOMS: atom_id res chain seq x y z
N ALA A 1 7.37 -16.61 -15.23
CA ALA A 1 7.37 -17.44 -16.46
C ALA A 1 6.85 -16.58 -17.61
N VAL A 2 7.35 -16.75 -18.84
CA VAL A 2 6.87 -15.96 -19.98
C VAL A 2 5.45 -16.40 -20.32
N GLN A 3 4.50 -15.46 -20.37
CA GLN A 3 3.12 -15.72 -20.75
C GLN A 3 2.79 -14.98 -22.06
N PRO A 4 2.10 -15.63 -23.01
CA PRO A 4 1.70 -14.97 -24.25
C PRO A 4 0.56 -13.97 -23.97
N GLY A 5 0.74 -12.72 -24.40
CA GLY A 5 -0.28 -11.66 -24.33
C GLY A 5 -0.58 -11.08 -25.71
N ARG A 6 -1.80 -10.60 -25.92
CA ARG A 6 -2.20 -9.94 -27.17
C ARG A 6 -2.63 -8.50 -26.90
N VAL A 7 -1.94 -7.55 -27.52
CA VAL A 7 -2.37 -6.14 -27.50
C VAL A 7 -3.64 -6.00 -28.35
N ALA A 8 -4.73 -5.61 -27.69
CA ALA A 8 -6.02 -5.35 -28.33
C ALA A 8 -6.16 -3.88 -28.76
N ARG A 9 -5.69 -2.96 -27.91
CA ARG A 9 -5.70 -1.51 -28.19
C ARG A 9 -4.50 -0.83 -27.57
N LEU A 10 -4.05 0.24 -28.22
CA LEU A 10 -2.97 1.09 -27.78
C LEU A 10 -3.46 2.54 -27.72
N TYR A 11 -3.13 3.23 -26.63
CA TYR A 11 -3.49 4.62 -26.43
C TYR A 11 -2.24 5.43 -26.06
N GLY A 12 -2.06 6.58 -26.69
CA GLY A 12 -1.14 7.62 -26.24
C GLY A 12 -1.84 8.63 -25.33
N PHE A 13 -1.04 9.48 -24.68
CA PHE A 13 -1.55 10.56 -23.84
C PHE A 13 -1.29 11.93 -24.50
N ARG A 14 -2.30 12.79 -24.50
CA ARG A 14 -2.19 14.21 -24.88
C ARG A 14 -2.82 15.06 -23.79
N GLY A 15 -1.98 15.65 -22.94
CA GLY A 15 -2.45 16.27 -21.69
C GLY A 15 -3.15 15.22 -20.82
N LEU A 16 -4.40 15.48 -20.43
CA LEU A 16 -5.21 14.54 -19.64
C LEU A 16 -6.03 13.56 -20.51
N ALA A 17 -6.04 13.73 -21.84
CA ALA A 17 -6.81 12.90 -22.75
C ALA A 17 -6.02 11.67 -23.20
N ARG A 18 -6.72 10.54 -23.38
CA ARG A 18 -6.21 9.34 -24.03
C ARG A 18 -6.65 9.32 -25.48
N GLU A 19 -5.70 9.19 -26.41
CA GLU A 19 -5.95 9.14 -27.86
C GLU A 19 -5.52 7.78 -28.42
N PRO A 20 -6.34 7.10 -29.24
CA PRO A 20 -5.94 5.85 -29.89
C PRO A 20 -4.67 6.05 -30.74
N ARG A 21 -3.77 5.06 -30.70
CA ARG A 21 -2.56 5.03 -31.55
C ARG A 21 -2.38 3.66 -32.18
N GLU A 22 -1.76 3.64 -33.35
CA GLU A 22 -1.42 2.40 -34.05
C GLU A 22 -0.05 1.84 -33.62
N ALA A 23 0.88 2.71 -33.24
CA ALA A 23 2.22 2.36 -32.80
C ALA A 23 2.73 3.31 -31.71
N ALA A 24 3.73 2.83 -30.96
CA ALA A 24 4.48 3.59 -29.97
C ALA A 24 5.97 3.26 -30.10
N ALA A 25 6.82 4.23 -29.79
CA ALA A 25 8.27 4.10 -29.84
C ALA A 25 8.89 4.09 -28.44
N ALA A 26 10.18 3.78 -28.37
CA ALA A 26 10.92 3.86 -27.11
C ALA A 26 10.87 5.29 -26.53
N GLY A 27 10.51 5.40 -25.24
CA GLY A 27 10.33 6.66 -24.54
C GLY A 27 8.88 7.16 -24.50
N ASP A 28 7.96 6.58 -25.28
CA ASP A 28 6.55 6.94 -25.19
C ASP A 28 5.89 6.36 -23.93
N ILE A 29 5.06 7.17 -23.26
CA ILE A 29 4.14 6.69 -22.22
C ILE A 29 2.82 6.34 -22.88
N VAL A 30 2.38 5.10 -22.74
CA VAL A 30 1.17 4.56 -23.39
C VAL A 30 0.34 3.72 -22.45
N ALA A 31 -0.96 3.61 -22.74
CA ALA A 31 -1.84 2.63 -22.11
C ALA A 31 -2.13 1.49 -23.10
N VAL A 32 -1.85 0.27 -22.68
CA VAL A 32 -2.05 -0.97 -23.44
C VAL A 32 -3.28 -1.68 -22.87
N ALA A 33 -4.18 -2.14 -23.73
CA ALA A 33 -5.32 -2.96 -23.35
C ALA A 33 -5.24 -4.32 -24.05
N GLY A 34 -5.73 -5.38 -23.39
CA GLY A 34 -5.80 -6.74 -23.94
C GLY A 34 -4.91 -7.79 -23.25
N ILE A 35 -4.18 -7.40 -22.20
CA ILE A 35 -3.29 -8.30 -21.44
C ILE A 35 -3.72 -8.22 -19.95
N PRO A 36 -4.78 -8.93 -19.54
CA PRO A 36 -5.32 -8.82 -18.18
C PRO A 36 -4.38 -9.38 -17.10
N GLU A 37 -3.45 -10.26 -17.47
CA GLU A 37 -2.46 -10.85 -16.56
C GLU A 37 -1.33 -9.85 -16.23
N ALA A 38 -1.17 -8.78 -17.03
CA ALA A 38 -0.11 -7.81 -16.82
C ALA A 38 -0.36 -6.96 -15.57
N THR A 39 0.53 -7.09 -14.60
CA THR A 39 0.51 -6.36 -13.33
C THR A 39 1.66 -5.34 -13.22
N VAL A 40 1.62 -4.50 -12.20
CA VAL A 40 2.63 -3.46 -12.00
C VAL A 40 4.00 -4.09 -11.74
N GLY A 41 5.03 -3.61 -12.45
CA GLY A 41 6.40 -4.10 -12.32
C GLY A 41 6.76 -5.22 -13.31
N GLU A 42 5.81 -5.72 -14.09
CA GLU A 42 6.08 -6.68 -15.16
C GLU A 42 6.56 -6.01 -16.45
N THR A 43 7.29 -6.78 -17.26
CA THR A 43 7.82 -6.32 -18.55
C THR A 43 7.05 -6.98 -19.68
N LEU A 44 6.45 -6.16 -20.55
CA LEU A 44 5.95 -6.62 -21.86
C LEU A 44 7.11 -6.62 -22.84
N ALA A 45 7.47 -7.79 -23.37
CA ALA A 45 8.61 -7.97 -24.27
C ALA A 45 8.20 -8.64 -25.59
N ASP A 46 9.10 -8.59 -26.58
CA ASP A 46 8.92 -9.28 -27.86
C ASP A 46 8.80 -10.81 -27.62
N PRO A 47 7.76 -11.49 -28.15
CA PRO A 47 7.64 -12.94 -28.01
C PRO A 47 8.82 -13.73 -28.61
N ALA A 48 9.53 -13.20 -29.61
CA ALA A 48 10.72 -13.82 -30.19
C ALA A 48 11.98 -13.62 -29.33
N ARG A 49 12.00 -12.58 -28.49
CA ARG A 49 13.11 -12.25 -27.59
C ARG A 49 12.58 -11.69 -26.28
N PRO A 50 12.06 -12.54 -25.38
CA PRO A 50 11.49 -12.11 -24.11
C PRO A 50 12.60 -11.73 -23.13
N GLU A 51 13.00 -10.46 -23.14
CA GLU A 51 13.98 -9.90 -22.21
C GLU A 51 13.24 -9.12 -21.11
N ALA A 52 13.30 -9.64 -19.87
CA ALA A 52 12.67 -8.99 -18.73
C ALA A 52 13.58 -7.87 -18.19
N LEU A 53 13.01 -6.70 -17.94
CA LEU A 53 13.72 -5.65 -17.21
C LEU A 53 13.85 -6.02 -15.74
N PRO A 54 14.85 -5.46 -15.02
CA PRO A 54 14.96 -5.63 -13.58
C PRO A 54 13.64 -5.25 -12.90
N GLY A 55 13.12 -6.16 -12.07
CA GLY A 55 11.89 -5.90 -11.34
C GLY A 55 12.03 -4.69 -10.42
N ILE A 56 10.93 -3.95 -10.26
CA ILE A 56 10.87 -2.86 -9.29
C ILE A 56 10.62 -3.50 -7.92
N ALA A 57 11.47 -3.18 -6.93
CA ALA A 57 11.25 -3.63 -5.57
C ALA A 57 9.98 -2.99 -5.02
N VAL A 58 8.95 -3.80 -4.81
CA VAL A 58 7.72 -3.37 -4.16
C VAL A 58 7.94 -3.42 -2.65
N SER A 59 7.63 -2.32 -1.96
CA SER A 59 7.70 -2.25 -0.51
C SER A 59 6.74 -3.27 0.10
N GLN A 60 7.28 -4.14 0.96
CA GLN A 60 6.50 -5.14 1.69
C GLN A 60 5.51 -4.46 2.65
N PRO A 61 4.36 -5.09 2.93
CA PRO A 61 3.42 -4.58 3.91
C PRO A 61 4.01 -4.67 5.33
N THR A 62 3.85 -3.62 6.13
CA THR A 62 4.38 -3.53 7.50
C THR A 62 3.29 -3.66 8.55
N VAL A 63 2.04 -3.36 8.19
CA VAL A 63 0.87 -3.39 9.08
C VAL A 63 -0.23 -4.26 8.48
N THR A 64 -0.89 -5.05 9.32
CA THR A 64 -2.02 -5.90 8.94
C THR A 64 -3.23 -5.68 9.85
N MET A 65 -4.43 -5.79 9.29
CA MET A 65 -5.69 -5.71 10.04
C MET A 65 -6.76 -6.58 9.38
N THR A 66 -7.73 -7.04 10.15
CA THR A 66 -8.85 -7.83 9.65
C THR A 66 -10.01 -6.91 9.28
N PHE A 67 -10.39 -6.93 8.00
CA PHE A 67 -11.60 -6.30 7.48
C PHE A 67 -12.72 -7.34 7.51
N ARG A 68 -13.85 -7.01 8.11
CA ARG A 68 -14.99 -7.92 8.23
C ARG A 68 -16.29 -7.21 7.91
N VAL A 69 -17.29 -7.97 7.46
CA VAL A 69 -18.66 -7.44 7.31
C VAL A 69 -19.19 -6.94 8.64
N ASN A 70 -20.03 -5.91 8.62
CA ASN A 70 -20.69 -5.44 9.83
C ASN A 70 -21.81 -6.41 10.23
N ASP A 71 -21.65 -7.09 11.36
CA ASP A 71 -22.63 -8.00 11.97
C ASP A 71 -23.32 -7.40 13.21
N SER A 72 -23.16 -6.09 13.43
CA SER A 72 -23.78 -5.39 14.55
C SER A 72 -25.29 -5.15 14.35
N PRO A 73 -26.04 -4.78 15.40
CA PRO A 73 -27.45 -4.41 15.29
C PRO A 73 -27.74 -3.22 14.36
N PHE A 74 -26.71 -2.47 13.96
CA PHE A 74 -26.80 -1.33 13.05
C PHE A 74 -26.45 -1.70 11.60
N ALA A 75 -26.22 -2.98 11.31
CA ALA A 75 -25.84 -3.46 9.98
C ALA A 75 -26.85 -2.98 8.90
N GLY A 76 -26.35 -2.27 7.90
CA GLY A 76 -27.14 -1.80 6.75
C GLY A 76 -28.00 -0.57 7.03
N SER A 77 -27.70 0.18 8.10
CA SER A 77 -28.37 1.45 8.42
C SER A 77 -27.78 2.64 7.64
N GLU A 78 -26.48 2.63 7.36
CA GLU A 78 -25.78 3.74 6.69
C GLU A 78 -25.12 3.30 5.37
N GLY A 79 -24.73 2.03 5.24
CA GLY A 79 -24.07 1.47 4.07
C GLY A 79 -24.98 0.75 3.09
N ARG A 80 -24.60 0.80 1.81
CA ARG A 80 -25.25 0.04 0.71
C ARG A 80 -24.57 -1.30 0.48
N TYR A 81 -23.27 -1.40 0.74
CA TYR A 81 -22.47 -2.59 0.51
C TYR A 81 -22.06 -3.22 1.84
N VAL A 82 -22.83 -4.22 2.28
CA VAL A 82 -22.68 -4.89 3.59
C VAL A 82 -22.28 -6.37 3.49
N THR A 83 -22.29 -6.96 2.29
CA THR A 83 -22.05 -8.40 2.11
C THR A 83 -20.58 -8.71 1.91
N SER A 84 -20.16 -9.91 2.32
CA SER A 84 -18.78 -10.39 2.18
C SER A 84 -18.36 -10.47 0.71
N ARG A 85 -19.29 -10.76 -0.20
CA ARG A 85 -19.07 -10.72 -1.66
C ARG A 85 -18.68 -9.32 -2.15
N HIS A 86 -19.38 -8.27 -1.71
CA HIS A 86 -19.05 -6.91 -2.11
C HIS A 86 -17.70 -6.46 -1.54
N LEU A 87 -17.45 -6.76 -0.25
CA LEU A 87 -16.18 -6.47 0.41
C LEU A 87 -15.00 -7.11 -0.33
N ARG A 88 -15.09 -8.43 -0.60
CA ARG A 88 -14.06 -9.18 -1.33
C ARG A 88 -13.80 -8.60 -2.72
N ALA A 89 -14.86 -8.41 -3.51
CA ALA A 89 -14.71 -7.87 -4.87
C ALA A 89 -14.16 -6.42 -4.89
N ARG A 90 -14.33 -5.65 -3.83
CA ARG A 90 -13.75 -4.30 -3.72
C ARG A 90 -12.26 -4.35 -3.37
N LEU A 91 -11.87 -5.22 -2.44
CA LEU A 91 -10.48 -5.39 -2.04
C LEU A 91 -9.64 -6.05 -3.13
N GLU A 92 -10.16 -7.06 -3.82
CA GLU A 92 -9.50 -7.69 -4.99
C GLU A 92 -9.26 -6.67 -6.11
N ARG A 93 -10.19 -5.73 -6.33
CA ARG A 93 -9.97 -4.63 -7.28
C ARG A 93 -8.91 -3.64 -6.81
N GLU A 94 -8.78 -3.41 -5.50
CA GLU A 94 -7.76 -2.51 -4.96
C GLU A 94 -6.36 -3.09 -5.14
N VAL A 95 -6.18 -4.40 -4.92
CA VAL A 95 -4.87 -5.09 -5.10
C VAL A 95 -4.33 -4.92 -6.52
N LEU A 96 -5.20 -4.84 -7.53
CA LEU A 96 -4.79 -4.57 -8.91
C LEU A 96 -4.24 -3.15 -9.13
N ALA A 97 -4.64 -2.20 -8.28
CA ALA A 97 -4.26 -0.79 -8.38
C ALA A 97 -3.13 -0.41 -7.41
N ASP A 98 -3.11 -0.98 -6.20
CA ASP A 98 -2.07 -0.77 -5.19
C ASP A 98 -1.27 -2.06 -4.95
N VAL A 99 -0.06 -2.09 -5.49
CA VAL A 99 0.86 -3.24 -5.43
C VAL A 99 1.34 -3.54 -4.00
N ALA A 100 1.18 -2.58 -3.10
CA ALA A 100 1.63 -2.72 -1.72
C ALA A 100 0.49 -3.08 -0.76
N LEU A 101 -0.70 -3.38 -1.31
CA LEU A 101 -1.81 -3.97 -0.59
C LEU A 101 -1.82 -5.47 -0.82
N ASP A 102 -1.91 -6.24 0.26
CA ASP A 102 -2.07 -7.68 0.22
C ASP A 102 -3.35 -8.09 0.95
N VAL A 103 -4.10 -9.01 0.37
CA VAL A 103 -5.43 -9.40 0.85
C VAL A 103 -5.52 -10.92 0.88
N GLU A 104 -5.62 -11.46 2.08
CA GLU A 104 -5.66 -12.90 2.32
C GLU A 104 -7.00 -13.31 2.97
N PRO A 105 -7.57 -14.47 2.59
CA PRO A 105 -8.71 -15.03 3.31
C PRO A 105 -8.33 -15.38 4.76
N THR A 106 -9.32 -15.32 5.64
CA THR A 106 -9.20 -15.82 7.03
C THR A 106 -9.98 -17.11 7.20
N ASP A 107 -9.99 -17.67 8.41
CA ASP A 107 -10.82 -18.84 8.76
C ASP A 107 -12.33 -18.54 8.69
N SER A 108 -12.71 -17.25 8.64
CA SER A 108 -14.09 -16.82 8.46
C SER A 108 -14.33 -16.35 7.02
N PRO A 109 -15.43 -16.80 6.37
CA PRO A 109 -15.78 -16.35 5.02
C PRO A 109 -16.14 -14.86 4.97
N ASP A 110 -16.48 -14.27 6.12
CA ASP A 110 -16.91 -12.90 6.27
C ASP A 110 -15.80 -11.95 6.71
N ALA A 111 -14.57 -12.44 6.78
CA ALA A 111 -13.39 -11.67 7.17
C ALA A 111 -12.20 -11.91 6.25
N LEU A 112 -11.48 -10.83 5.96
CA LEU A 112 -10.29 -10.78 5.12
C LEU A 112 -9.18 -10.11 5.91
N ARG A 113 -7.98 -10.67 5.84
CA ARG A 113 -6.77 -10.07 6.40
C ARG A 113 -6.17 -9.17 5.33
N VAL A 114 -6.07 -7.89 5.64
CA VAL A 114 -5.60 -6.85 4.73
C VAL A 114 -4.32 -6.27 5.29
N SER A 115 -3.24 -6.38 4.52
CA SER A 115 -1.91 -5.91 4.89
C SER A 115 -1.49 -4.77 3.97
N GLY A 116 -0.83 -3.75 4.51
CA GLY A 116 -0.39 -2.59 3.75
C GLY A 116 0.87 -1.94 4.32
N ARG A 117 1.38 -0.94 3.60
CA ARG A 117 2.59 -0.15 3.94
C ARG A 117 2.57 0.60 5.28
N GLY A 118 1.41 0.71 5.94
CA GLY A 118 1.28 1.44 7.20
C GLY A 118 -0.15 1.81 7.52
N LEU A 119 -0.35 2.42 8.69
CA LEU A 119 -1.68 2.79 9.19
C LEU A 119 -2.40 3.79 8.30
N LEU A 120 -1.70 4.81 7.82
CA LEU A 120 -2.31 5.85 6.98
C LEU A 120 -2.81 5.27 5.65
N HIS A 121 -2.04 4.36 5.06
CA HIS A 121 -2.42 3.69 3.82
C HIS A 121 -3.75 2.94 3.98
N LEU A 122 -3.87 2.13 5.03
CA LEU A 122 -5.11 1.39 5.31
C LEU A 122 -6.25 2.32 5.75
N GLY A 123 -5.95 3.41 6.45
CA GLY A 123 -6.92 4.43 6.81
C GLY A 123 -7.55 5.13 5.60
N ILE A 124 -6.74 5.46 4.59
CA ILE A 124 -7.23 6.02 3.32
C ILE A 124 -8.15 5.03 2.60
N LEU A 125 -7.75 3.74 2.55
CA LEU A 125 -8.58 2.69 1.95
C LEU A 125 -9.95 2.60 2.63
N ILE A 126 -9.97 2.53 3.98
CA ILE A 126 -11.22 2.46 4.76
C ILE A 126 -12.10 3.69 4.50
N GLU A 127 -11.53 4.90 4.51
CA GLU A 127 -12.29 6.13 4.29
C GLU A 127 -12.84 6.22 2.85
N ASN A 128 -12.07 5.80 1.85
CA ASN A 128 -12.55 5.73 0.47
C ASN A 128 -13.71 4.75 0.35
N MET A 129 -13.58 3.54 0.92
CA MET A 129 -14.65 2.55 0.95
C MET A 129 -15.90 3.08 1.67
N ARG A 130 -15.74 3.80 2.79
CA ARG A 130 -16.85 4.45 3.50
C ARG A 130 -17.57 5.46 2.60
N ARG A 131 -16.83 6.29 1.85
CA ARG A 131 -17.41 7.27 0.89
C ARG A 131 -18.09 6.61 -0.30
N GLU A 132 -17.62 5.43 -0.70
CA GLU A 132 -18.27 4.59 -1.71
C GLU A 132 -19.56 3.92 -1.17
N GLY A 133 -19.82 3.99 0.13
CA GLY A 133 -21.02 3.42 0.77
C GLY A 133 -20.83 1.99 1.28
N TYR A 134 -19.60 1.54 1.48
CA TYR A 134 -19.31 0.30 2.19
C TYR A 134 -19.46 0.49 3.70
N GLU A 135 -19.99 -0.54 4.34
CA GLU A 135 -20.09 -0.61 5.78
C GLU A 135 -19.41 -1.90 6.25
N LEU A 136 -18.34 -1.72 7.03
CA LEU A 136 -17.46 -2.79 7.47
C LEU A 136 -16.94 -2.50 8.87
N ALA A 137 -16.48 -3.54 9.55
CA ALA A 137 -15.72 -3.43 10.77
C ALA A 137 -14.26 -3.78 10.51
N VAL A 138 -13.36 -3.17 11.29
CA VAL A 138 -11.91 -3.42 11.20
C VAL A 138 -11.35 -3.79 12.57
N SER A 139 -10.37 -4.68 12.61
CA SER A 139 -9.66 -5.01 13.85
C SER A 139 -8.63 -3.94 14.21
N ARG A 140 -8.09 -4.04 15.42
CA ARG A 140 -6.87 -3.31 15.76
C ARG A 140 -5.74 -3.70 14.78
N PRO A 141 -4.97 -2.73 14.26
CA PRO A 141 -3.80 -3.01 13.45
C PRO A 141 -2.73 -3.75 14.25
N ALA A 142 -2.05 -4.67 13.59
CA ALA A 142 -0.92 -5.43 14.10
C ALA A 142 0.27 -5.33 13.14
N VAL A 143 1.48 -5.49 13.67
CA VAL A 143 2.71 -5.49 12.87
C VAL A 143 2.86 -6.81 12.14
N VAL A 144 3.30 -6.75 10.88
CA VAL A 144 3.72 -7.93 10.13
C VAL A 144 5.12 -8.33 10.59
N LEU A 145 5.22 -9.50 11.22
CA LEU A 145 6.51 -10.03 11.68
C LEU A 145 7.13 -10.90 10.59
N HIS A 146 8.44 -10.79 10.42
CA HIS A 146 9.20 -11.56 9.46
C HIS A 146 10.12 -12.55 10.17
N GLU A 147 10.32 -13.74 9.59
CA GLU A 147 11.33 -14.68 10.05
C GLU A 147 12.51 -14.64 9.08
N ALA A 148 13.70 -14.33 9.61
CA ALA A 148 14.94 -14.38 8.85
C ALA A 148 16.05 -14.95 9.72
N GLU A 149 16.85 -15.86 9.17
CA GLU A 149 17.99 -16.48 9.86
C GLU A 149 17.63 -17.12 11.22
N GLY A 150 16.42 -17.68 11.34
CA GLY A 150 15.93 -18.28 12.58
C GLY A 150 15.54 -17.28 13.68
N ARG A 151 15.48 -15.99 13.37
CA ARG A 151 15.05 -14.91 14.28
C ARG A 151 13.75 -14.28 13.80
N ARG A 152 12.89 -13.91 14.74
CA ARG A 152 11.71 -13.07 14.46
C ARG A 152 12.17 -11.61 14.44
N LEU A 153 11.93 -10.97 13.30
CA LEU A 153 12.23 -9.56 13.06
C LEU A 153 10.90 -8.78 12.99
N GLU A 154 10.94 -7.55 13.47
CA GLU A 154 9.89 -6.57 13.22
C GLU A 154 10.39 -5.51 12.23
N PRO A 155 9.52 -4.92 11.41
CA PRO A 155 9.87 -3.78 10.59
C PRO A 155 10.22 -2.57 11.46
N CYS A 156 11.27 -1.87 11.03
CA CYS A 156 11.67 -0.57 11.56
C CYS A 156 11.55 0.48 10.45
N GLU A 157 11.10 1.66 10.82
CA GLU A 157 10.91 2.80 9.93
C GLU A 157 11.87 3.93 10.32
N GLU A 158 12.38 4.64 9.31
CA GLU A 158 13.12 5.88 9.55
C GLU A 158 12.13 7.03 9.72
N LEU A 159 12.09 7.59 10.92
CA LEU A 159 11.27 8.75 11.25
C LEU A 159 12.12 10.02 11.21
N THR A 160 11.90 10.84 10.19
CA THR A 160 12.46 12.19 10.12
C THR A 160 11.44 13.22 10.63
N LEU A 161 11.83 13.99 11.63
CA LEU A 161 11.03 15.04 12.26
C LEU A 161 11.74 16.37 12.15
N ASP A 162 10.99 17.41 11.81
CA ASP A 162 11.48 18.79 11.89
C ASP A 162 10.65 19.51 12.96
N VAL A 163 11.33 19.93 14.04
CA VAL A 163 10.68 20.49 15.23
C VAL A 163 11.36 21.77 15.69
N PRO A 164 10.63 22.70 16.33
CA PRO A 164 11.25 23.85 16.99
C PRO A 164 12.24 23.40 18.07
N GLU A 165 13.34 24.15 18.26
CA GLU A 165 14.36 23.86 19.28
C GLU A 165 13.76 23.67 20.68
N ALA A 166 12.78 24.49 21.04
CA ALA A 166 12.08 24.42 22.33
C ALA A 166 11.30 23.11 22.54
N SER A 167 10.95 22.39 21.48
CA SER A 167 10.16 21.16 21.54
C SER A 167 11.00 19.89 21.45
N VAL A 168 12.31 20.00 21.19
CA VAL A 168 13.21 18.84 21.01
C VAL A 168 13.16 17.92 22.23
N GLY A 169 13.29 18.45 23.45
CA GLY A 169 13.28 17.64 24.67
C GLY A 169 12.02 16.79 24.85
N ALA A 170 10.84 17.39 24.64
CA ALA A 170 9.56 16.68 24.75
C ALA A 170 9.40 15.61 23.67
N VAL A 171 9.88 15.86 22.45
CA VAL A 171 9.85 14.90 21.34
C VAL A 171 10.79 13.73 21.61
N MET A 172 12.02 14.01 22.08
CA MET A 172 12.98 12.98 22.47
C MET A 172 12.43 12.06 23.56
N GLU A 173 11.78 12.62 24.58
CA GLU A 173 11.17 11.85 25.67
C GLU A 173 10.04 10.94 25.16
N ALA A 174 9.13 11.49 24.34
CA ALA A 174 8.01 10.76 23.78
C ALA A 174 8.45 9.59 22.87
N LEU A 175 9.53 9.78 22.11
CA LEU A 175 10.11 8.76 21.23
C LEU A 175 10.95 7.74 21.99
N GLY A 176 11.67 8.17 23.03
CA GLY A 176 12.42 7.27 23.92
C GLY A 176 11.51 6.24 24.60
N ALA A 177 10.31 6.66 25.05
CA ALA A 177 9.30 5.75 25.61
C ALA A 177 8.81 4.68 24.61
N ARG A 178 8.97 4.94 23.30
CA ARG A 178 8.58 4.07 22.19
C ARG A 178 9.72 3.17 21.70
N ARG A 179 10.90 3.21 22.34
CA ARG A 179 12.12 2.51 21.88
C ARG A 179 12.59 2.98 20.50
N ALA A 180 12.35 4.24 20.16
CA ALA A 180 12.98 4.86 19.01
C ALA A 180 14.45 5.13 19.32
N GLU A 181 15.35 4.84 18.37
CA GLU A 181 16.77 5.10 18.49
C GLU A 181 17.14 6.32 17.64
N LEU A 182 17.79 7.32 18.24
CA LEU A 182 18.21 8.53 17.54
C LEU A 182 19.38 8.19 16.60
N ALA A 183 19.17 8.33 15.30
CA ALA A 183 20.19 8.11 14.28
C ALA A 183 20.96 9.40 13.95
N ASP A 184 20.28 10.55 13.87
CA ASP A 184 20.90 11.83 13.53
C ASP A 184 20.13 13.02 14.12
N MET A 185 20.84 14.12 14.37
CA MET A 185 20.29 15.40 14.83
C MET A 185 21.04 16.55 14.17
N ARG A 186 20.33 17.36 13.38
CA ARG A 186 20.91 18.49 12.65
C ARG A 186 20.11 19.77 12.90
N PRO A 187 20.74 20.84 13.41
CA PRO A 187 20.13 22.16 13.40
C PRO A 187 19.97 22.62 11.94
N GLU A 188 18.76 23.04 11.53
CA GLU A 188 18.53 23.58 10.18
C GLU A 188 18.62 25.12 10.12
N GLY A 189 18.87 25.75 11.28
CA GLY A 189 18.81 27.20 11.43
C GLY A 189 17.39 27.70 11.67
N ALA A 190 17.23 29.01 11.91
CA ALA A 190 15.94 29.64 12.22
C ALA A 190 15.17 29.03 13.43
N GLY A 191 15.90 28.47 14.41
CA GLY A 191 15.30 27.92 15.63
C GLY A 191 14.64 26.55 15.47
N ARG A 192 15.03 25.78 14.43
CA ARG A 192 14.50 24.45 14.13
C ARG A 192 15.60 23.39 14.08
N VAL A 193 15.24 22.18 14.46
CA VAL A 193 16.12 21.01 14.49
C VAL A 193 15.44 19.85 13.77
N ARG A 194 16.18 19.25 12.84
CA ARG A 194 15.81 17.99 12.22
C ARG A 194 16.37 16.82 13.03
N LEU A 195 15.51 15.87 13.35
CA LEU A 195 15.83 14.64 14.06
C LEU A 195 15.51 13.45 13.16
N THR A 196 16.41 12.49 13.09
CA THR A 196 16.22 11.22 12.38
C THR A 196 16.27 10.10 13.40
N TYR A 197 15.24 9.24 13.42
CA TYR A 197 15.15 8.09 14.31
C TYR A 197 14.92 6.80 13.53
N GLU A 198 15.41 5.69 14.06
CA GLU A 198 14.90 4.36 13.72
C GLU A 198 13.81 3.97 14.73
N VAL A 199 12.61 3.67 14.24
CA VAL A 199 11.42 3.41 15.08
C VAL A 199 10.79 2.08 14.72
N PRO A 200 10.57 1.17 15.67
CA PRO A 200 9.84 -0.07 15.41
C PRO A 200 8.36 0.19 15.06
N THR A 201 7.80 -0.47 14.05
CA THR A 201 6.41 -0.24 13.59
C THR A 201 5.33 -0.58 14.65
N ARG A 202 5.69 -1.25 15.75
CA ARG A 202 4.74 -1.64 16.83
C ARG A 202 4.15 -0.47 17.63
N THR A 203 4.77 0.71 17.56
CA THR A 203 4.46 1.87 18.44
C THR A 203 3.23 2.68 18.11
#